data_AF-A0A7C2NW17-F1
#
_entry.id   AF-A0A7C2NW17-F1
#
_cell.length_a   1.000
_cell.length_b   1.000
_cell.length_c   1.000
_cell.angle_alpha   90.00
_cell.angle_beta   90.00
_cell.angle_gamma   90.00
#
_symmetry.space_group_name_H-M   'P 1'
#
loop_
_entity.id
_entity.type
_entity.pdbx_description
1 polymer ?
#
loop_
_entity_poly.entity_id
_entity_poly.type
_entity_poly.pdbx_seq_one_letter_code
_entity_poly.pdbx_strand_id
1 'polypeptide(L)'
;MANLVTLSRLLLLLVVVWIFYQPLTYWSFANFFLIIFIFISDGLDGYIARKRNETSLFGALFDIAGDRITELTLWIVAADVDLVPIWVPLVFIIRGVIVDTIRSSNAVAKGVAPFALMSSPLGKLIVAGKFVRTLYAVVKAAAFAGLALQQPFPALLPELWGDVGVLLTGLTYFFVYLSVLLCIARGLPVIAEFVRARKSDILRKPGLRQ
;
A
#
# COMPACT_ATOMS: atom_id res chain seq x y z
N MET A 1 13.75 2.49 18.23
CA MET A 1 12.49 1.73 18.52
C MET A 1 11.65 1.52 17.27
N ALA A 2 11.39 2.54 16.43
CA ALA A 2 10.65 2.38 15.17
C ALA A 2 11.20 1.26 14.26
N ASN A 3 12.52 1.18 14.06
CA ASN A 3 13.13 0.11 13.25
C ASN A 3 12.81 -1.31 13.74
N LEU A 4 12.61 -1.49 15.04
CA LEU A 4 12.33 -2.81 15.62
C LEU A 4 10.88 -3.24 15.36
N VAL A 5 9.96 -2.29 15.26
CA VAL A 5 8.56 -2.56 14.93
C VAL A 5 8.40 -2.75 13.42
N THR A 6 9.08 -1.97 12.58
CA THR A 6 9.18 -2.28 11.14
C THR A 6 9.78 -3.67 10.90
N LEU A 7 10.84 -4.03 11.64
CA LEU A 7 11.46 -5.36 11.54
C LEU A 7 10.51 -6.46 12.01
N SER A 8 9.83 -6.29 13.15
CA SER A 8 8.88 -7.28 13.65
C SER A 8 7.72 -7.47 12.68
N ARG A 9 7.24 -6.40 12.04
CA ARG A 9 6.25 -6.45 10.97
C ARG A 9 6.71 -7.29 9.79
N LEU A 10 7.95 -7.11 9.33
CA LEU A 10 8.51 -7.91 8.24
C LEU A 10 8.67 -9.39 8.62
N LEU A 11 9.05 -9.69 9.86
CA LEU A 11 9.09 -11.07 10.36
C LEU A 11 7.68 -11.68 10.42
N LEU A 12 6.69 -10.93 10.91
CA LEU A 12 5.29 -11.35 10.93
C LEU A 12 4.75 -11.58 9.52
N LEU A 13 5.14 -10.75 8.55
CA LEU A 13 4.79 -10.94 7.14
C LEU A 13 5.29 -12.31 6.64
N LEU A 14 6.53 -12.71 6.96
CA LEU A 14 7.04 -14.03 6.58
C LEU A 14 6.21 -15.18 7.17
N VAL A 15 5.75 -15.03 8.42
CA VAL A 15 4.85 -16.01 9.06
C VAL A 15 3.52 -16.08 8.33
N VAL A 16 2.92 -14.94 7.99
CA VAL A 16 1.66 -14.88 7.23
C VAL A 16 1.79 -15.56 5.88
N VAL A 17 2.88 -15.27 5.15
CA VAL A 17 3.19 -15.89 3.87
C VAL A 17 3.34 -17.40 4.04
N TRP A 18 4.10 -17.85 5.03
CA TRP A 18 4.29 -19.27 5.29
C TRP A 18 2.96 -20.01 5.53
N ILE A 19 2.05 -19.42 6.32
CA ILE A 19 0.71 -19.99 6.60
C ILE A 19 -0.14 -20.09 5.33
N PHE A 20 -0.08 -19.12 4.41
CA PHE A 20 -0.83 -19.17 3.14
C PHE A 20 -0.47 -20.38 2.27
N TYR A 21 0.74 -20.91 2.41
CA TYR A 21 1.20 -22.09 1.67
C TYR A 21 1.13 -23.40 2.48
N GLN A 22 0.63 -23.37 3.72
CA GLN A 22 0.43 -24.59 4.49
C GLN A 22 -0.91 -25.26 4.14
N PRO A 23 -1.03 -26.58 4.37
CA PRO A 23 -2.33 -27.26 4.30
C PRO A 23 -3.37 -26.56 5.17
N LEU A 24 -4.61 -26.47 4.66
CA LEU A 24 -5.70 -25.78 5.34
C LEU A 24 -6.05 -26.51 6.64
N THR A 25 -5.85 -25.80 7.75
CA THR A 25 -6.18 -26.25 9.10
C THR A 25 -6.81 -25.09 9.87
N TYR A 26 -7.32 -25.31 11.08
CA TYR A 26 -7.86 -24.22 11.91
C TYR A 26 -6.82 -23.09 12.17
N TRP A 27 -5.52 -23.40 12.10
CA TRP A 27 -4.46 -22.39 12.18
C TRP A 27 -4.43 -21.41 11.00
N SER A 28 -4.99 -21.78 9.85
CA SER A 28 -5.07 -20.90 8.68
C SER A 28 -5.92 -19.64 8.96
N PHE A 29 -6.88 -19.70 9.91
CA PHE A 29 -7.60 -18.50 10.37
C PHE A 29 -6.72 -17.49 11.11
N ALA A 30 -5.54 -17.89 11.60
CA ALA A 30 -4.60 -16.97 12.22
C ALA A 30 -4.15 -15.86 11.26
N ASN A 31 -4.11 -16.13 9.95
CA ASN A 31 -3.74 -15.13 8.94
C ASN A 31 -4.65 -13.90 8.97
N PHE A 32 -5.95 -14.08 9.22
CA PHE A 32 -6.88 -12.96 9.38
C PHE A 32 -6.44 -12.00 10.49
N PHE A 33 -6.16 -12.54 11.67
CA PHE A 33 -5.75 -11.75 12.84
C PHE A 33 -4.34 -11.17 12.68
N LEU A 34 -3.40 -11.94 12.12
CA LEU A 34 -2.03 -11.48 11.88
C LEU A 34 -1.97 -10.33 10.88
N ILE A 35 -2.76 -10.37 9.81
CA ILE A 35 -2.84 -9.27 8.84
C ILE A 35 -3.40 -8.01 9.52
N ILE A 36 -4.47 -8.14 10.31
CA ILE A 36 -5.01 -7.00 11.08
C ILE A 36 -3.93 -6.42 11.98
N PHE A 37 -3.17 -7.27 12.68
CA PHE A 37 -2.09 -6.84 13.55
C PHE A 37 -0.99 -6.09 12.77
N ILE A 38 -0.56 -6.61 11.62
CA ILE A 38 0.43 -5.95 10.72
C ILE A 38 -0.01 -4.52 10.37
N PHE A 39 -1.27 -4.33 9.97
CA PHE A 39 -1.79 -3.01 9.59
C PHE A 39 -2.01 -2.07 10.78
N ILE A 40 -2.35 -2.61 11.96
CA ILE A 40 -2.44 -1.80 13.19
C ILE A 40 -1.06 -1.36 13.67
N SER A 41 -0.06 -2.26 13.63
CA SER A 41 1.32 -1.96 14.02
C SER A 41 1.92 -0.84 13.17
N ASP A 42 1.63 -0.82 11.86
CA ASP A 42 2.01 0.28 10.95
C ASP A 42 1.47 1.65 11.42
N GLY A 43 0.16 1.71 11.73
CA GLY A 43 -0.46 2.93 12.20
C GLY A 43 0.09 3.43 13.54
N LEU A 44 0.45 2.50 14.44
CA LEU A 44 0.95 2.80 15.77
C LEU A 44 2.38 3.36 15.74
N ASP A 45 3.25 2.81 14.89
CA ASP A 45 4.62 3.31 14.70
C ASP A 45 4.65 4.76 14.24
N GLY A 46 3.80 5.10 13.27
CA GLY A 46 3.67 6.46 12.77
C GLY A 46 3.19 7.44 13.84
N TYR A 47 2.51 6.99 14.89
CA TYR A 47 2.09 7.82 16.02
C TYR A 47 3.21 7.99 17.06
N ILE A 48 3.89 6.89 17.42
CA ILE A 48 4.97 6.89 18.42
C ILE A 48 6.19 7.69 17.92
N ALA A 49 6.58 7.50 16.64
CA ALA A 49 7.69 8.23 16.04
C ALA A 49 7.46 9.75 16.04
N ARG A 50 6.23 10.20 15.75
CA ARG A 50 5.85 11.62 15.78
C ARG A 50 5.87 12.22 17.19
N LYS A 51 5.62 11.42 18.22
CA LYS A 51 5.61 11.89 19.61
C LYS A 51 7.02 12.01 20.21
N ARG A 52 8.01 11.29 19.66
CA ARG A 52 9.37 11.21 20.24
C ARG A 52 10.41 12.11 19.59
N ASN A 53 10.11 12.81 18.48
CA ASN A 53 11.05 13.65 17.72
C ASN A 53 12.36 12.96 17.26
N GLU A 54 12.54 11.67 17.54
CA GLU A 54 13.67 10.86 17.08
C GLU A 54 13.33 10.26 15.71
N THR A 55 13.64 10.99 14.65
CA THR A 55 13.54 10.46 13.28
C THR A 55 14.94 10.34 12.70
N SER A 56 15.49 9.13 12.67
CA SER A 56 16.69 8.86 11.90
C SER A 56 16.32 8.73 10.42
N LEU A 57 17.16 9.25 9.53
CA LEU A 57 16.95 9.14 8.08
C LEU A 57 16.83 7.68 7.64
N PHE A 58 17.67 6.81 8.22
CA PHE A 58 17.62 5.37 7.96
C PHE A 58 16.29 4.74 8.38
N GLY A 59 15.78 5.06 9.58
CA GLY A 59 14.52 4.51 10.06
C GLY A 59 13.32 4.93 9.21
N ALA A 60 13.30 6.20 8.75
CA ALA A 60 12.26 6.67 7.86
C ALA A 60 12.29 5.98 6.48
N LEU A 61 13.47 5.73 5.92
CA LEU A 61 13.62 4.98 4.67
C LEU A 61 13.23 3.51 4.85
N PHE A 62 13.62 2.91 5.98
CA PHE A 62 13.30 1.51 6.28
C PHE A 62 11.80 1.28 6.46
N ASP A 63 11.09 2.22 7.10
CA ASP A 63 9.63 2.15 7.25
C ASP A 63 8.90 2.26 5.90
N ILE A 64 9.30 3.20 5.04
CA ILE A 64 8.78 3.33 3.67
C ILE A 64 9.02 2.04 2.86
N ALA A 65 10.21 1.45 2.99
CA ALA A 65 10.52 0.18 2.33
C ALA A 65 9.66 -0.96 2.89
N GLY A 66 9.51 -1.04 4.21
CA GLY A 66 8.71 -2.05 4.90
C GLY A 66 7.23 -2.03 4.48
N ASP A 67 6.65 -0.83 4.31
CA ASP A 67 5.29 -0.66 3.81
C ASP A 67 5.14 -1.22 2.39
N ARG A 68 6.09 -0.88 1.51
CA ARG A 68 6.06 -1.31 0.11
C ARG A 68 6.25 -2.81 -0.01
N ILE A 69 7.18 -3.39 0.76
CA ILE A 69 7.42 -4.83 0.81
C ILE A 69 6.15 -5.54 1.28
N THR A 70 5.53 -5.08 2.37
CA THR A 70 4.30 -5.66 2.91
C THR A 70 3.16 -5.61 1.89
N GLU A 71 2.93 -4.45 1.26
CA GLU A 71 1.88 -4.27 0.25
C GLU A 71 2.09 -5.19 -0.97
N LEU A 72 3.29 -5.20 -1.54
CA LEU A 72 3.56 -5.98 -2.74
C LEU A 72 3.55 -7.48 -2.48
N THR A 73 4.18 -7.94 -1.38
CA THR A 73 4.22 -9.36 -1.03
C THR A 73 2.82 -9.91 -0.84
N LEU A 74 1.94 -9.21 -0.11
CA LEU A 74 0.58 -9.71 0.11
C LEU A 74 -0.23 -9.77 -1.18
N TRP A 75 -0.12 -8.79 -2.09
CA TRP A 75 -0.83 -8.85 -3.38
C TRP A 75 -0.29 -9.96 -4.29
N ILE A 76 1.03 -10.18 -4.31
CA ILE A 76 1.66 -11.23 -5.11
C ILE A 76 1.24 -12.59 -4.58
N VAL A 77 1.33 -12.83 -3.27
CA VAL A 77 0.90 -14.09 -2.65
C VAL A 77 -0.60 -14.33 -2.88
N ALA A 78 -1.44 -13.30 -2.71
CA ALA A 78 -2.86 -13.43 -3.00
C ALA A 78 -3.13 -13.79 -4.47
N ALA A 79 -2.31 -13.33 -5.42
CA ALA A 79 -2.45 -13.72 -6.82
C ALA A 79 -1.94 -15.13 -7.10
N ASP A 80 -0.83 -15.53 -6.48
CA ASP A 80 -0.23 -16.86 -6.62
C ASP A 80 -1.15 -17.96 -6.09
N VAL A 81 -1.84 -17.68 -4.97
CA VAL A 81 -2.81 -18.61 -4.38
C VAL A 81 -4.24 -18.46 -4.95
N ASP A 82 -4.37 -17.88 -6.13
CA ASP A 82 -5.62 -17.71 -6.90
C ASP A 82 -6.75 -16.92 -6.20
N LEU A 83 -6.41 -16.07 -5.21
CA LEU A 83 -7.40 -15.23 -4.51
C LEU A 83 -7.71 -13.92 -5.23
N VAL A 84 -6.78 -13.44 -6.07
CA VAL A 84 -7.00 -12.27 -6.93
C VAL A 84 -6.34 -12.52 -8.29
N PRO A 85 -6.85 -11.91 -9.37
CA PRO A 85 -6.19 -12.05 -10.67
C PRO A 85 -4.83 -11.33 -10.70
N ILE A 86 -3.88 -11.90 -11.43
CA ILE A 86 -2.48 -11.40 -11.53
C ILE A 86 -2.35 -9.92 -11.93
N TRP A 87 -3.34 -9.36 -12.63
CA TRP A 87 -3.32 -7.95 -12.99
C TRP A 87 -3.38 -7.02 -11.76
N VAL A 88 -3.95 -7.48 -10.63
CA VAL A 88 -4.06 -6.68 -9.40
C VAL A 88 -2.66 -6.30 -8.88
N PRO A 89 -1.77 -7.24 -8.49
CA PRO A 89 -0.41 -6.89 -8.06
C PRO A 89 0.37 -6.10 -9.12
N LEU A 90 0.19 -6.41 -10.41
CA LEU A 90 0.86 -5.68 -11.49
C LEU A 90 0.51 -4.18 -11.49
N VAL A 91 -0.75 -3.82 -11.21
CA VAL A 91 -1.15 -2.40 -11.08
C VAL A 91 -0.38 -1.72 -9.94
N PHE A 92 -0.25 -2.38 -8.77
CA PHE A 92 0.49 -1.81 -7.65
C PHE A 92 1.98 -1.66 -7.94
N ILE A 93 2.59 -2.62 -8.63
CA ILE A 93 3.99 -2.56 -9.06
C ILE A 93 4.20 -1.42 -10.05
N ILE A 94 3.45 -1.40 -11.16
CA ILE A 94 3.59 -0.40 -12.23
C ILE A 94 3.41 1.01 -11.66
N ARG A 95 2.32 1.23 -10.94
CA ARG A 95 2.03 2.52 -10.33
C ARG A 95 3.10 2.89 -9.29
N GLY A 96 3.50 1.96 -8.44
CA GLY A 96 4.54 2.16 -7.44
C GLY A 96 5.85 2.64 -8.06
N VAL A 97 6.36 1.89 -9.03
CA VAL A 97 7.60 2.22 -9.76
C VAL A 97 7.50 3.58 -10.44
N ILE A 98 6.43 3.85 -11.21
CA ILE A 98 6.26 5.14 -11.91
C ILE A 98 6.25 6.30 -10.91
N VAL A 99 5.46 6.21 -9.85
CA VAL A 99 5.32 7.28 -8.85
C VAL A 99 6.64 7.48 -8.10
N ASP A 100 7.33 6.41 -7.73
CA ASP A 100 8.58 6.49 -6.98
C ASP A 100 9.72 7.07 -7.85
N THR A 101 9.81 6.71 -9.14
CA THR A 101 10.75 7.30 -10.11
C THR A 101 10.48 8.79 -10.38
N ILE A 102 9.21 9.18 -10.51
CA ILE A 102 8.86 10.60 -10.69
C ILE A 102 9.24 11.41 -9.44
N ARG A 103 9.00 10.87 -8.25
CA ARG A 103 9.33 11.57 -6.99
C ARG A 103 10.83 11.68 -6.76
N SER A 104 11.60 10.64 -7.10
CA SER A 104 13.06 10.70 -6.99
C SER A 104 13.68 11.66 -8.01
N SER A 105 13.24 11.62 -9.27
CA SER A 105 13.74 12.54 -10.31
C SER A 105 13.45 14.01 -10.00
N ASN A 106 12.25 14.31 -9.49
CA ASN A 106 11.87 15.65 -9.06
C ASN A 106 12.72 16.16 -7.88
N ALA A 107 13.06 15.30 -6.92
CA ALA A 107 13.93 15.64 -5.80
C ALA A 107 15.36 15.98 -6.26
N VAL A 108 15.88 15.21 -7.21
CA VAL A 108 17.22 15.41 -7.79
C VAL A 108 17.28 16.68 -8.65
N ALA A 109 16.26 16.95 -9.46
CA ALA A 109 16.26 18.08 -10.40
C ALA A 109 16.18 19.46 -9.75
N LYS A 110 15.65 19.57 -8.51
CA LYS A 110 15.42 20.86 -7.85
C LYS A 110 16.17 21.05 -6.53
N GLY A 111 16.91 20.04 -6.06
CA GLY A 111 17.67 20.12 -4.80
C GLY A 111 16.80 20.31 -3.55
N VAL A 112 15.50 20.02 -3.63
CA VAL A 112 14.53 20.16 -2.54
C VAL A 112 13.92 18.81 -2.21
N ALA A 113 13.54 18.60 -0.94
CA ALA A 113 13.00 17.34 -0.45
C ALA A 113 11.84 16.80 -1.32
N PRO A 114 11.69 15.48 -1.51
CA PRO A 114 10.73 14.83 -2.44
C PRO A 114 9.24 15.21 -2.27
N PHE A 115 8.90 15.87 -1.16
CA PHE A 115 7.53 16.30 -0.84
C PHE A 115 7.23 17.77 -1.19
N ALA A 116 8.24 18.59 -1.51
CA ALA A 116 8.10 20.03 -1.69
C ALA A 116 7.59 20.48 -3.08
N LEU A 117 7.30 19.53 -3.99
CA LEU A 117 7.11 19.82 -5.42
C LEU A 117 5.67 19.68 -5.94
N MET A 118 4.68 19.43 -5.08
CA MET A 118 3.28 19.53 -5.50
C MET A 118 2.87 21.00 -5.63
N SER A 119 2.42 21.41 -6.81
CA SER A 119 1.93 22.76 -7.08
C SER A 119 0.39 22.83 -7.15
N SER A 120 -0.29 21.69 -7.37
CA SER A 120 -1.76 21.61 -7.41
C SER A 120 -2.37 21.43 -6.00
N PRO A 121 -3.32 22.28 -5.58
CA PRO A 121 -4.06 22.13 -4.31
C PRO A 121 -4.84 20.80 -4.25
N LEU A 122 -5.40 20.36 -5.39
CA LEU A 122 -6.15 19.11 -5.50
C LEU A 122 -5.23 17.89 -5.44
N GLY A 123 -4.02 17.98 -6.00
CA GLY A 123 -2.99 16.95 -5.87
C GLY A 123 -2.55 16.77 -4.42
N LYS A 124 -2.30 17.88 -3.69
CA LYS A 124 -1.99 17.85 -2.26
C LYS A 124 -3.12 17.26 -1.43
N LEU A 125 -4.37 17.60 -1.72
CA LEU A 125 -5.52 17.09 -0.95
C LEU A 125 -5.68 15.56 -1.13
N ILE A 126 -5.61 15.06 -2.36
CA ILE A 126 -5.80 13.63 -2.67
C ILE A 126 -4.59 12.78 -2.24
N VAL A 127 -3.36 13.33 -2.34
CA VAL A 127 -2.12 12.58 -2.08
C VAL A 127 -1.64 12.74 -0.63
N ALA A 128 -1.73 13.95 -0.07
CA ALA A 128 -1.18 14.30 1.23
C ALA A 128 -2.22 14.38 2.36
N GLY A 129 -3.52 14.42 2.04
CA GLY A 129 -4.60 14.45 3.02
C GLY A 129 -4.54 13.27 4.00
N LYS A 130 -4.48 13.56 5.30
CA LYS A 130 -4.41 12.54 6.37
C LYS A 130 -5.61 11.58 6.27
N PHE A 131 -6.80 12.10 6.02
CA PHE A 131 -8.03 11.32 5.83
C PHE A 131 -7.91 10.31 4.68
N VAL A 132 -7.51 10.75 3.48
CA VAL A 132 -7.40 9.87 2.31
C VAL A 132 -6.33 8.78 2.51
N ARG A 133 -5.22 9.12 3.19
CA ARG A 133 -4.18 8.13 3.53
C ARG A 133 -4.71 7.07 4.50
N THR A 134 -5.39 7.48 5.57
CA THR A 134 -6.00 6.55 6.53
C THR A 134 -7.07 5.71 5.87
N LEU A 135 -7.96 6.31 5.06
CA LEU A 135 -8.98 5.59 4.31
C LEU A 135 -8.36 4.52 3.41
N TYR A 136 -7.33 4.87 2.64
CA TYR A 136 -6.62 3.91 1.79
C TYR A 136 -5.99 2.76 2.59
N ALA A 137 -5.40 3.04 3.75
CA ALA A 137 -4.84 2.01 4.63
C ALA A 137 -5.94 1.07 5.16
N VAL A 138 -7.08 1.62 5.61
CA VAL A 138 -8.22 0.84 6.11
C VAL A 138 -8.83 -0.03 5.01
N VAL A 139 -9.02 0.50 3.81
CA VAL A 139 -9.53 -0.24 2.65
C VAL A 139 -8.60 -1.44 2.32
N LYS A 140 -7.29 -1.23 2.32
CA LYS A 140 -6.33 -2.33 2.10
C LYS A 140 -6.36 -3.35 3.23
N ALA A 141 -6.40 -2.91 4.48
CA ALA A 141 -6.47 -3.81 5.63
C ALA A 141 -7.72 -4.70 5.54
N ALA A 142 -8.87 -4.11 5.19
CA ALA A 142 -10.12 -4.84 4.96
C ALA A 142 -10.02 -5.82 3.78
N ALA A 143 -9.40 -5.41 2.66
CA ALA A 143 -9.18 -6.27 1.51
C ALA A 143 -8.33 -7.49 1.88
N PHE A 144 -7.15 -7.30 2.47
CA PHE A 144 -6.25 -8.40 2.81
C PHE A 144 -6.80 -9.30 3.92
N ALA A 145 -7.47 -8.74 4.93
CA ALA A 145 -8.12 -9.53 5.96
C ALA A 145 -9.25 -10.38 5.35
N GLY A 146 -10.08 -9.79 4.48
CA GLY A 146 -11.12 -10.53 3.76
C GLY A 146 -10.57 -11.66 2.89
N LEU A 147 -9.46 -11.39 2.17
CA LEU A 147 -8.78 -12.40 1.34
C LEU A 147 -8.25 -13.56 2.18
N ALA A 148 -7.68 -13.30 3.35
CA ALA A 148 -7.17 -14.34 4.24
C ALA A 148 -8.25 -15.32 4.75
N LEU A 149 -9.53 -14.95 4.68
CA LEU A 149 -10.63 -15.84 5.03
C LEU A 149 -11.09 -16.72 3.86
N GLN A 150 -10.81 -16.34 2.61
CA GLN A 150 -11.38 -16.99 1.43
C GLN A 150 -10.92 -18.44 1.22
N GLN A 151 -9.72 -18.82 1.68
CA GLN A 151 -9.27 -20.22 1.63
C GLN A 151 -9.79 -21.06 2.82
N PRO A 152 -9.54 -20.67 4.09
CA PRO A 152 -9.86 -21.53 5.22
C PRO A 152 -11.37 -21.63 5.52
N PHE A 153 -12.14 -20.57 5.29
CA PHE A 153 -13.55 -20.54 5.67
C PHE A 153 -14.39 -21.56 4.87
N PRO A 154 -14.41 -21.55 3.52
CA PRO A 154 -15.16 -22.55 2.77
C PRO A 154 -14.66 -23.98 3.00
N ALA A 155 -13.37 -24.18 3.26
CA ALA A 155 -12.78 -25.50 3.45
C ALA A 155 -13.09 -26.11 4.82
N LEU A 156 -13.12 -25.30 5.89
CA LEU A 156 -13.20 -25.77 7.27
C LEU A 156 -14.58 -25.61 7.90
N LEU A 157 -15.39 -24.66 7.41
CA LEU A 157 -16.73 -24.36 7.93
C LEU A 157 -17.72 -24.16 6.75
N PRO A 158 -17.95 -25.19 5.92
CA PRO A 158 -18.72 -25.08 4.68
C PRO A 158 -20.19 -24.70 4.91
N GLU A 159 -20.81 -25.16 6.00
CA GLU A 159 -22.21 -24.84 6.32
C GLU A 159 -22.38 -23.34 6.58
N LEU A 160 -21.57 -22.77 7.48
CA LEU A 160 -21.56 -21.34 7.77
C LEU A 160 -21.19 -20.52 6.53
N TRP A 161 -20.24 -21.01 5.72
CA TRP A 161 -19.88 -20.37 4.46
C TRP A 161 -21.04 -20.31 3.47
N GLY A 162 -21.94 -21.30 3.46
CA GLY A 162 -23.14 -21.27 2.63
C GLY A 162 -24.03 -20.05 2.90
N ASP A 163 -24.16 -19.67 4.17
CA ASP A 163 -25.03 -18.57 4.60
C ASP A 163 -24.39 -17.19 4.38
N VAL A 164 -23.10 -17.05 4.70
CA VAL A 164 -22.41 -15.74 4.72
C VAL A 164 -21.39 -15.54 3.60
N GLY A 165 -20.99 -16.59 2.90
CA GLY A 165 -19.89 -16.60 1.95
C GLY A 165 -20.09 -15.63 0.80
N VAL A 166 -21.30 -15.58 0.21
CA VAL A 166 -21.62 -14.64 -0.87
C VAL A 166 -21.41 -13.19 -0.44
N LEU A 167 -21.90 -12.82 0.75
CA LEU A 167 -21.74 -11.47 1.29
C LEU A 167 -20.28 -11.17 1.61
N LEU A 168 -19.57 -12.09 2.28
CA LEU A 168 -18.17 -11.91 2.66
C LEU A 168 -17.25 -11.81 1.44
N THR A 169 -17.44 -12.66 0.44
CA THR A 169 -16.72 -12.61 -0.83
C THR A 169 -17.03 -11.31 -1.56
N GLY A 170 -18.31 -10.92 -1.69
CA GLY A 170 -18.70 -9.66 -2.32
C GLY A 170 -18.05 -8.44 -1.65
N LEU A 171 -18.07 -8.38 -0.32
CA LEU A 171 -17.43 -7.33 0.47
C LEU A 171 -15.90 -7.32 0.30
N THR A 172 -15.28 -8.50 0.30
CA THR A 172 -13.83 -8.65 0.11
C THR A 172 -13.40 -8.09 -1.24
N TYR A 173 -14.04 -8.53 -2.32
CA TYR A 173 -13.72 -8.07 -3.67
C TYR A 173 -14.06 -6.59 -3.88
N PHE A 174 -15.12 -6.08 -3.24
CA PHE A 174 -15.39 -4.64 -3.20
C PHE A 174 -14.18 -3.87 -2.64
N PHE A 175 -13.60 -4.30 -1.52
CA PHE A 175 -12.41 -3.66 -0.95
C PHE A 175 -11.15 -3.85 -1.81
N VAL A 176 -10.98 -4.99 -2.47
CA VAL A 176 -9.87 -5.22 -3.42
C VAL A 176 -9.94 -4.22 -4.58
N TYR A 177 -11.09 -4.11 -5.24
CA TYR A 177 -11.24 -3.20 -6.37
C TYR A 177 -11.20 -1.73 -5.94
N LEU A 178 -11.74 -1.41 -4.76
CA LEU A 178 -11.62 -0.08 -4.18
C LEU A 178 -10.15 0.26 -3.87
N SER A 179 -9.34 -0.69 -3.40
CA SER A 179 -7.90 -0.52 -3.18
C SER A 179 -7.17 -0.21 -4.49
N VAL A 180 -7.47 -0.95 -5.56
CA VAL A 180 -6.93 -0.70 -6.90
C VAL A 180 -7.30 0.70 -7.40
N LEU A 181 -8.59 1.06 -7.31
CA LEU A 181 -9.09 2.35 -7.76
C LEU A 181 -8.42 3.50 -7.01
N LEU A 182 -8.30 3.40 -5.68
CA LEU A 182 -7.60 4.39 -4.86
C LEU A 182 -6.10 4.42 -5.17
N CYS A 183 -5.48 3.28 -5.46
CA CYS A 183 -4.07 3.21 -5.86
C CYS A 183 -3.84 4.04 -7.13
N ILE A 184 -4.64 3.82 -8.17
CA ILE A 184 -4.59 4.56 -9.43
C ILE A 184 -4.90 6.05 -9.21
N ALA A 185 -6.01 6.36 -8.53
CA ALA A 185 -6.46 7.73 -8.28
C ALA A 185 -5.41 8.57 -7.54
N ARG A 186 -4.65 7.96 -6.62
CA ARG A 186 -3.55 8.63 -5.89
C ARG A 186 -2.26 8.77 -6.71
N GLY A 187 -2.05 7.93 -7.73
CA GLY A 187 -0.88 8.03 -8.63
C GLY A 187 -1.06 9.08 -9.72
N LEU A 188 -2.30 9.28 -10.19
CA LEU A 188 -2.63 10.15 -11.31
C LEU A 188 -2.16 11.62 -11.14
N PRO A 189 -2.33 12.27 -9.97
CA PRO A 189 -1.87 13.65 -9.78
C PRO A 189 -0.35 13.80 -9.94
N VAL A 190 0.42 12.81 -9.48
CA VAL A 190 1.89 12.83 -9.55
C VAL A 190 2.35 12.78 -11.01
N ILE A 191 1.73 11.90 -11.81
CA ILE A 191 2.04 11.76 -13.24
C ILE A 191 1.59 13.00 -14.01
N ALA A 192 0.39 13.52 -13.72
CA ALA A 192 -0.14 14.71 -14.39
C ALA A 192 0.72 15.96 -14.14
N GLU A 193 1.19 16.17 -12.91
CA GLU A 193 2.10 17.28 -12.59
C GLU A 193 3.45 17.14 -13.31
N PHE A 194 4.02 15.94 -13.36
CA PHE A 194 5.27 15.67 -14.08
C PHE A 194 5.15 15.98 -15.57
N VAL A 195 4.07 15.54 -16.22
CA VAL A 195 3.80 15.82 -17.64
C VAL A 195 3.63 17.32 -17.89
N ARG A 196 2.90 18.03 -17.01
CA ARG A 196 2.72 19.49 -17.11
C ARG A 196 4.05 20.24 -16.97
N ALA A 197 4.87 19.89 -15.99
CA ALA A 197 6.17 20.51 -15.77
C ALA A 197 7.10 20.35 -16.99
N ARG A 198 7.14 19.14 -17.57
CA ARG A 198 7.94 18.89 -18.77
C ARG A 198 7.44 19.66 -19.99
N LYS A 199 6.11 19.79 -20.14
CA LYS A 199 5.51 20.61 -21.21
C LYS A 199 5.87 22.09 -21.07
N SER A 200 5.90 22.65 -19.85
CA SER A 200 6.34 24.04 -19.64
C SER A 200 7.82 24.25 -19.92
N ASP A 201 8.68 23.28 -19.62
CA ASP A 201 10.12 23.36 -19.93
C ASP A 201 10.39 23.30 -21.43
N ILE A 202 9.65 22.47 -22.18
CA ILE A 202 9.76 22.39 -23.65
C ILE A 202 9.28 23.69 -24.31
N LEU A 203 8.26 24.35 -23.73
CA LEU A 203 7.73 25.62 -24.26
C LEU A 203 8.60 26.83 -23.90
N ARG A 204 9.43 26.75 -22.84
CA ARG A 204 10.48 27.72 -22.55
C ARG A 204 11.71 27.44 -23.44
N LYS A 205 11.67 27.91 -24.69
CA LYS A 205 12.88 27.97 -25.53
C LYS A 205 14.00 28.77 -24.82
N PRO A 206 15.27 28.38 -24.95
CA PRO A 206 16.41 29.16 -24.46
C PRO A 206 16.56 30.41 -25.34
N GLY A 207 15.94 31.52 -24.94
CA GLY A 207 15.93 32.74 -25.75
C GLY A 207 15.61 34.04 -25.03
N LEU A 208 15.46 34.06 -23.71
CA LEU A 208 15.33 35.31 -22.94
C LEU A 208 16.15 35.19 -21.66
N ARG A 209 17.48 35.26 -21.83
CA ARG A 209 18.33 36.02 -20.91
C ARG A 209 18.47 37.41 -21.53
N GLN A 210 17.82 38.39 -20.92
CA GLN A 210 18.35 39.74 -20.75
C GLN A 210 17.97 40.18 -19.35
#